data_AF-A0A944WP18-F1
#
_entry.id   AF-A0A944WP18-F1
#
_cell.length_a   1.000
_cell.length_b   1.000
_cell.length_c   1.000
_cell.angle_alpha   90.00
_cell.angle_beta   90.00
_cell.angle_gamma   90.00
#
_symmetry.space_group_name_H-M   'P 1'
#
loop_
_entity.id
_entity.type
_entity.pdbx_description
1 polymer ?
#
loop_
_entity_poly.entity_id
_entity_poly.type
_entity_poly.pdbx_seq_one_letter_code
_entity_poly.pdbx_strand_id
1 'polypeptide(L)'
;IPQDGSVIIEMARFKEVHEVDLINRTITVGPGVINLRITEHVNAEGYHYAPDPSSQKACTIGGNVAENSGGPHTLKYGVTVNHVLGLEMVLADGELVTLGANHFGLPGPDLLGLVTGSEGTFGIITKIICRLTANPEKAVTLLGIYKSVRDACESVSSIIGHGIIPAAMEMLDKIMISAVEKALKPGFPLDAEAVLIVELDGLSDGLEKEAQVVEKLLKESGATTVNRASDEVERAKIWRARKEAFGAIGQISPSYYVQDGVIPRSKLPEVLDEIAAIGKRHGLTVANVFHAGDGNLHPLILYDYEKPQEVEKAHAIGEEILSSCIRHGGTLSGEHGIGIEKAEWMSELYSANSLDNMQNVRVLFNPENLLNPGKIFPQPGRCAESKSGTPPQQILALNKPKMVASKSGIAL
;
A
#
# COMPACT_ATOMS: atom_id res chain seq x y z
N ILE A 1 10.16 -12.21 -4.58
CA ILE A 1 11.46 -12.93 -4.75
C ILE A 1 11.21 -14.43 -4.61
N PRO A 2 11.56 -15.26 -5.61
CA PRO A 2 11.45 -16.72 -5.53
C PRO A 2 12.49 -17.28 -4.55
N GLN A 3 12.12 -18.33 -3.81
CA GLN A 3 13.07 -19.11 -2.99
C GLN A 3 13.82 -20.09 -3.91
N ASP A 4 14.99 -20.57 -3.48
CA ASP A 4 15.75 -21.58 -4.22
C ASP A 4 14.88 -22.80 -4.56
N GLY A 5 14.91 -23.24 -5.83
CA GLY A 5 14.11 -24.36 -6.33
C GLY A 5 12.65 -24.04 -6.65
N SER A 6 12.21 -22.78 -6.50
CA SER A 6 10.84 -22.37 -6.88
C SER A 6 10.69 -22.20 -8.39
N VAL A 7 9.49 -22.48 -8.90
CA VAL A 7 9.08 -22.14 -10.28
C VAL A 7 8.31 -20.83 -10.27
N ILE A 8 8.62 -19.92 -11.21
CA ILE A 8 7.86 -18.69 -11.40
C ILE A 8 6.68 -18.98 -12.33
N ILE A 9 5.46 -18.73 -11.84
CA ILE A 9 4.23 -18.80 -12.63
C ILE A 9 3.82 -17.37 -12.98
N GLU A 10 4.11 -16.95 -14.21
CA GLU A 10 3.81 -15.60 -14.68
C GLU A 10 2.37 -15.51 -15.19
N MET A 11 1.57 -14.65 -14.55
CA MET A 11 0.15 -14.45 -14.92
C MET A 11 -0.07 -13.38 -16.00
N ALA A 12 1.00 -12.76 -16.50
CA ALA A 12 0.93 -11.62 -17.41
C ALA A 12 0.20 -11.92 -18.72
N ARG A 13 0.02 -13.19 -19.13
CA ARG A 13 -0.72 -13.55 -20.35
C ARG A 13 -2.24 -13.62 -20.17
N PHE A 14 -2.73 -13.71 -18.94
CA PHE A 14 -4.16 -13.79 -18.62
C PHE A 14 -4.77 -12.37 -18.62
N LYS A 15 -4.85 -11.75 -19.80
CA LYS A 15 -5.27 -10.35 -19.98
C LYS A 15 -6.69 -10.21 -20.51
N GLU A 16 -7.45 -11.28 -20.54
CA GLU A 16 -8.80 -11.31 -21.09
C GLU A 16 -9.76 -10.49 -20.21
N VAL A 17 -10.62 -9.71 -20.85
CA VAL A 17 -11.86 -9.21 -20.26
C VAL A 17 -12.94 -10.21 -20.67
N HIS A 18 -13.47 -10.95 -19.71
CA HIS A 18 -14.42 -12.04 -19.95
C HIS A 18 -15.86 -11.54 -20.06
N GLU A 19 -16.24 -10.58 -19.22
CA GLU A 19 -17.61 -10.07 -19.14
C GLU A 19 -17.61 -8.64 -18.57
N VAL A 20 -18.51 -7.80 -19.09
CA VAL A 20 -18.82 -6.48 -18.55
C VAL A 20 -20.33 -6.40 -18.39
N ASP A 21 -20.80 -6.19 -17.16
CA ASP A 21 -22.21 -6.00 -16.83
C ASP A 21 -22.38 -4.64 -16.16
N LEU A 22 -22.76 -3.64 -16.95
CA LEU A 22 -22.93 -2.27 -16.47
C LEU A 22 -24.20 -2.10 -15.62
N ILE A 23 -25.19 -2.98 -15.78
CA ILE A 23 -26.43 -2.94 -14.98
C ILE A 23 -26.10 -3.33 -13.54
N ASN A 24 -25.32 -4.41 -13.37
CA ASN A 24 -24.85 -4.88 -12.07
C ASN A 24 -23.55 -4.19 -11.62
N ARG A 25 -22.93 -3.39 -12.49
CA ARG A 25 -21.66 -2.67 -12.27
C ARG A 25 -20.53 -3.63 -11.91
N THR A 26 -20.33 -4.64 -12.74
CA THR A 26 -19.27 -5.63 -12.56
C THR A 26 -18.48 -5.84 -13.85
N ILE A 27 -17.21 -6.21 -13.69
CA ILE A 27 -16.34 -6.64 -14.80
C ILE A 27 -15.57 -7.89 -14.37
N THR A 28 -15.57 -8.91 -15.21
CA THR A 28 -14.82 -10.15 -14.98
C THR A 28 -13.56 -10.15 -15.84
N VAL A 29 -12.39 -10.28 -15.23
CA VAL A 29 -11.09 -10.19 -15.93
C VAL A 29 -10.14 -11.30 -15.52
N GLY A 30 -9.15 -11.57 -16.36
CA GLY A 30 -7.97 -12.36 -15.99
C GLY A 30 -7.04 -11.59 -15.02
N PRO A 31 -6.27 -12.30 -14.17
CA PRO A 31 -5.38 -11.72 -13.16
C PRO A 31 -4.21 -10.90 -13.73
N GLY A 32 -3.89 -11.07 -15.02
CA GLY A 32 -2.83 -10.36 -15.73
C GLY A 32 -3.26 -9.01 -16.29
N VAL A 33 -4.55 -8.65 -16.20
CA VAL A 33 -5.03 -7.33 -16.59
C VAL A 33 -4.40 -6.27 -15.69
N ILE A 34 -3.80 -5.24 -16.31
CA ILE A 34 -3.23 -4.09 -15.62
C ILE A 34 -4.36 -3.29 -14.97
N ASN A 35 -4.18 -2.87 -13.73
CA ASN A 35 -5.22 -2.20 -12.93
C ASN A 35 -5.93 -1.06 -13.69
N LEU A 36 -5.15 -0.10 -14.21
CA LEU A 36 -5.68 1.06 -14.93
C LEU A 36 -6.48 0.68 -16.19
N ARG A 37 -6.20 -0.48 -16.80
CA ARG A 37 -6.91 -0.93 -18.01
C ARG A 37 -8.36 -1.26 -17.76
N ILE A 38 -8.75 -1.62 -16.52
CA ILE A 38 -10.17 -1.77 -16.18
C ILE A 38 -10.88 -0.42 -16.34
N THR A 39 -10.36 0.62 -15.68
CA THR A 39 -10.94 1.96 -15.76
C THR A 39 -10.98 2.45 -17.19
N GLU A 40 -9.88 2.34 -17.95
CA GLU A 40 -9.86 2.74 -19.37
C GLU A 40 -10.92 2.01 -20.22
N HIS A 41 -11.25 0.76 -19.89
CA HIS A 41 -12.25 -0.04 -20.61
C HIS A 41 -13.69 0.45 -20.37
N VAL A 42 -14.00 0.95 -19.17
CA VAL A 42 -15.38 1.31 -18.77
C VAL A 42 -15.62 2.82 -18.63
N ASN A 43 -14.59 3.65 -18.73
CA ASN A 43 -14.69 5.09 -18.47
C ASN A 43 -15.67 5.84 -19.39
N ALA A 44 -15.78 5.43 -20.65
CA ALA A 44 -16.74 6.01 -21.60
C ALA A 44 -18.20 5.81 -21.16
N GLU A 45 -18.47 4.78 -20.36
CA GLU A 45 -19.78 4.44 -19.81
C GLU A 45 -20.04 5.11 -18.45
N GLY A 46 -19.11 5.95 -17.98
CA GLY A 46 -19.24 6.69 -16.71
C GLY A 46 -18.83 5.89 -15.46
N TYR A 47 -18.00 4.86 -15.60
CA TYR A 47 -17.53 4.02 -14.50
C TYR A 47 -16.00 3.90 -14.43
N HIS A 48 -15.50 3.49 -13.27
CA HIS A 48 -14.09 3.15 -13.06
C HIS A 48 -13.93 2.00 -12.03
N TYR A 49 -12.74 1.41 -11.97
CA TYR A 49 -12.30 0.58 -10.85
C TYR A 49 -11.60 1.47 -9.82
N ALA A 50 -12.06 1.45 -8.57
CA ALA A 50 -11.70 2.48 -7.59
C ALA A 50 -10.30 2.32 -6.96
N PRO A 51 -9.82 1.11 -6.58
CA PRO A 51 -8.47 0.96 -6.05
C PRO A 51 -7.42 1.41 -7.06
N ASP A 52 -6.72 2.49 -6.72
CA ASP A 52 -5.86 3.23 -7.63
C ASP A 52 -4.39 3.32 -7.15
N PRO A 53 -3.72 2.17 -6.88
CA PRO A 53 -2.36 2.17 -6.35
C PRO A 53 -1.44 3.02 -7.21
N SER A 54 -0.38 3.60 -6.62
CA SER A 54 0.55 4.46 -7.38
C SER A 54 1.15 3.72 -8.60
N SER A 55 1.27 2.39 -8.51
CA SER A 55 1.70 1.49 -9.57
C SER A 55 0.60 1.09 -10.58
N GLN A 56 -0.61 1.65 -10.55
CA GLN A 56 -1.78 1.21 -11.36
C GLN A 56 -1.53 1.11 -12.88
N LYS A 57 -0.53 1.82 -13.40
CA LYS A 57 -0.09 1.75 -14.81
C LYS A 57 0.66 0.46 -15.14
N ALA A 58 1.08 -0.30 -14.13
CA ALA A 58 1.97 -1.46 -14.25
C ALA A 58 1.53 -2.68 -13.40
N CYS A 59 0.93 -2.48 -12.22
CA CYS A 59 0.45 -3.60 -11.41
C CYS A 59 -0.75 -4.28 -12.05
N THR A 60 -0.88 -5.58 -11.84
CA THR A 60 -2.02 -6.37 -12.34
C THR A 60 -3.05 -6.57 -11.24
N ILE A 61 -4.30 -6.83 -11.64
CA ILE A 61 -5.41 -7.02 -10.70
C ILE A 61 -5.19 -8.27 -9.84
N GLY A 62 -4.60 -9.34 -10.37
CA GLY A 62 -4.23 -10.51 -9.56
C GLY A 62 -3.26 -10.18 -8.44
N GLY A 63 -2.25 -9.33 -8.72
CA GLY A 63 -1.36 -8.81 -7.69
C GLY A 63 -2.10 -7.92 -6.68
N ASN A 64 -3.01 -7.06 -7.16
CA ASN A 64 -3.80 -6.23 -6.25
C ASN A 64 -4.67 -7.03 -5.29
N VAL A 65 -5.27 -8.14 -5.75
CA VAL A 65 -6.02 -9.05 -4.86
C VAL A 65 -5.07 -9.78 -3.90
N ALA A 66 -3.93 -10.26 -4.38
CA ALA A 66 -2.95 -10.96 -3.55
C ALA A 66 -2.39 -10.08 -2.43
N GLU A 67 -2.19 -8.78 -2.67
CA GLU A 67 -1.65 -7.82 -1.68
C GLU A 67 -2.74 -7.00 -0.96
N ASN A 68 -4.02 -7.17 -1.33
CA ASN A 68 -5.11 -6.29 -0.91
C ASN A 68 -4.79 -4.79 -1.14
N SER A 69 -4.26 -4.45 -2.32
CA SER A 69 -3.70 -3.13 -2.58
C SER A 69 -4.71 -1.99 -2.37
N GLY A 70 -4.19 -0.87 -1.88
CA GLY A 70 -4.89 0.41 -1.74
C GLY A 70 -4.47 1.43 -2.81
N GLY A 71 -4.32 2.67 -2.37
CA GLY A 71 -4.01 3.84 -3.19
C GLY A 71 -4.59 5.12 -2.59
N PRO A 72 -4.33 6.30 -3.19
CA PRO A 72 -4.78 7.58 -2.66
C PRO A 72 -6.28 7.68 -2.36
N HIS A 73 -7.12 7.02 -3.17
CA HIS A 73 -8.57 7.09 -3.03
C HIS A 73 -9.17 6.08 -2.04
N THR A 74 -8.31 5.31 -1.36
CA THR A 74 -8.71 4.32 -0.35
C THR A 74 -9.52 4.93 0.79
N LEU A 75 -9.22 6.18 1.17
CA LEU A 75 -9.90 6.87 2.25
C LEU A 75 -11.43 6.83 2.13
N LYS A 76 -11.94 7.10 0.92
CA LYS A 76 -13.38 7.13 0.65
C LYS A 76 -13.89 5.80 0.09
N TYR A 77 -13.12 5.16 -0.78
CA TYR A 77 -13.59 4.03 -1.57
C TYR A 77 -13.17 2.66 -1.02
N GLY A 78 -12.25 2.60 -0.05
CA GLY A 78 -11.69 1.35 0.47
C GLY A 78 -10.62 0.74 -0.45
N VAL A 79 -10.11 -0.41 -0.01
CA VAL A 79 -9.03 -1.16 -0.68
C VAL A 79 -9.59 -2.28 -1.56
N THR A 80 -8.72 -3.05 -2.23
CA THR A 80 -9.10 -4.10 -3.18
C THR A 80 -10.18 -5.07 -2.65
N VAL A 81 -10.12 -5.50 -1.39
CA VAL A 81 -11.14 -6.40 -0.80
C VAL A 81 -12.57 -5.82 -0.87
N ASN A 82 -12.72 -4.50 -0.90
CA ASN A 82 -14.03 -3.83 -1.02
C ASN A 82 -14.57 -3.81 -2.45
N HIS A 83 -13.74 -4.16 -3.44
CA HIS A 83 -14.04 -4.08 -4.87
C HIS A 83 -13.93 -5.41 -5.60
N VAL A 84 -13.64 -6.50 -4.91
CA VAL A 84 -13.74 -7.86 -5.47
C VAL A 84 -15.03 -8.49 -4.98
N LEU A 85 -15.83 -9.05 -5.89
CA LEU A 85 -17.08 -9.74 -5.57
C LEU A 85 -16.96 -11.26 -5.71
N GLY A 86 -16.00 -11.72 -6.52
CA GLY A 86 -15.67 -13.13 -6.63
C GLY A 86 -14.39 -13.37 -7.41
N LEU A 87 -13.91 -14.62 -7.35
CA LEU A 87 -12.74 -15.07 -8.04
C LEU A 87 -12.81 -16.56 -8.37
N GLU A 88 -11.99 -16.95 -9.35
CA GLU A 88 -11.63 -18.32 -9.65
C GLU A 88 -10.15 -18.49 -9.29
N MET A 89 -9.77 -19.57 -8.59
CA MET A 89 -8.38 -19.85 -8.24
C MET A 89 -8.07 -21.35 -8.29
N VAL A 90 -6.80 -21.66 -8.59
CA VAL A 90 -6.25 -23.01 -8.55
C VAL A 90 -5.52 -23.22 -7.21
N LEU A 91 -5.88 -24.29 -6.50
CA LEU A 91 -5.27 -24.68 -5.22
C LEU A 91 -3.94 -25.42 -5.43
N ALA A 92 -3.22 -25.69 -4.33
CA ALA A 92 -1.91 -26.34 -4.38
C ALA A 92 -1.92 -27.75 -5.02
N ASP A 93 -3.05 -28.45 -4.93
CA ASP A 93 -3.30 -29.78 -5.51
C ASP A 93 -3.80 -29.72 -6.97
N GLY A 94 -3.99 -28.51 -7.51
CA GLY A 94 -4.49 -28.28 -8.86
C GLY A 94 -6.01 -28.19 -8.98
N GLU A 95 -6.77 -28.33 -7.90
CA GLU A 95 -8.22 -28.15 -7.95
C GLU A 95 -8.60 -26.70 -8.24
N LEU A 96 -9.63 -26.52 -9.07
CA LEU A 96 -10.18 -25.22 -9.40
C LEU A 96 -11.35 -24.92 -8.46
N VAL A 97 -11.28 -23.79 -7.75
CA VAL A 97 -12.36 -23.33 -6.87
C VAL A 97 -12.88 -21.96 -7.31
N THR A 98 -14.16 -21.73 -7.07
CA THR A 98 -14.81 -20.43 -7.27
C THR A 98 -15.27 -19.92 -5.91
N LEU A 99 -14.88 -18.69 -5.58
CA LEU A 99 -15.26 -17.98 -4.37
C LEU A 99 -16.01 -16.71 -4.76
N GLY A 100 -17.03 -16.33 -3.99
CA GLY A 100 -17.81 -15.14 -4.33
C GLY A 100 -18.78 -15.35 -5.50
N ALA A 101 -19.36 -14.26 -5.97
CA ALA A 101 -20.29 -14.21 -7.10
C ALA A 101 -20.33 -12.78 -7.67
N ASN A 102 -21.13 -12.52 -8.70
CA ASN A 102 -21.36 -11.16 -9.20
C ASN A 102 -22.39 -10.36 -8.35
N HIS A 103 -22.68 -10.81 -7.13
CA HIS A 103 -23.61 -10.16 -6.20
C HIS A 103 -23.14 -10.30 -4.75
N PHE A 104 -23.67 -9.46 -3.86
CA PHE A 104 -23.44 -9.56 -2.43
C PHE A 104 -24.28 -10.66 -1.78
N GLY A 105 -23.84 -11.12 -0.61
CA GLY A 105 -24.59 -12.06 0.22
C GLY A 105 -24.44 -13.51 -0.25
N LEU A 106 -23.49 -14.22 0.34
CA LEU A 106 -23.33 -15.67 0.18
C LEU A 106 -23.50 -16.36 1.54
N PRO A 107 -24.08 -17.56 1.60
CA PRO A 107 -24.17 -18.33 2.82
C PRO A 107 -22.78 -18.85 3.25
N GLY A 108 -22.50 -18.82 4.54
CA GLY A 108 -21.26 -19.35 5.12
C GLY A 108 -20.19 -18.27 5.39
N PRO A 109 -18.96 -18.67 5.72
CA PRO A 109 -17.85 -17.75 5.97
C PRO A 109 -17.45 -16.97 4.72
N ASP A 110 -16.97 -15.74 4.91
CA ASP A 110 -16.40 -14.94 3.82
C ASP A 110 -14.99 -15.46 3.46
N LEU A 111 -14.95 -16.42 2.54
CA LEU A 111 -13.69 -16.93 2.01
C LEU A 111 -13.02 -15.97 1.04
N LEU A 112 -13.75 -15.01 0.46
CA LEU A 112 -13.18 -14.02 -0.45
C LEU A 112 -12.31 -13.03 0.31
N GLY A 113 -12.81 -12.54 1.46
CA GLY A 113 -12.03 -11.74 2.39
C GLY A 113 -10.81 -12.50 2.94
N LEU A 114 -10.91 -13.82 3.12
CA LEU A 114 -9.81 -14.64 3.62
C LEU A 114 -8.65 -14.80 2.62
N VAL A 115 -8.94 -14.94 1.34
CA VAL A 115 -7.90 -15.14 0.30
C VAL A 115 -7.33 -13.83 -0.24
N THR A 116 -8.04 -12.71 -0.09
CA THR A 116 -7.55 -11.37 -0.45
C THR A 116 -6.48 -10.95 0.56
N GLY A 117 -5.30 -10.54 0.10
CA GLY A 117 -4.15 -10.29 0.99
C GLY A 117 -3.36 -11.56 1.36
N SER A 118 -3.63 -12.71 0.73
CA SER A 118 -2.90 -13.96 1.01
C SER A 118 -1.50 -14.03 0.37
N GLU A 119 -1.10 -13.02 -0.40
CA GLU A 119 0.14 -12.93 -1.15
C GLU A 119 0.43 -14.20 -1.99
N GLY A 120 -0.61 -14.83 -2.54
CA GLY A 120 -0.48 -16.06 -3.35
C GLY A 120 -0.09 -17.30 -2.55
N THR A 121 -0.21 -17.28 -1.22
CA THR A 121 0.08 -18.45 -0.37
C THR A 121 -1.09 -19.44 -0.29
N PHE A 122 -2.30 -19.06 -0.71
CA PHE A 122 -3.51 -19.89 -0.64
C PHE A 122 -3.94 -20.47 -1.99
N GLY A 123 -3.40 -19.96 -3.10
CA GLY A 123 -3.64 -20.46 -4.45
C GLY A 123 -3.29 -19.45 -5.52
N ILE A 124 -3.53 -19.82 -6.77
CA ILE A 124 -3.23 -19.02 -7.95
C ILE A 124 -4.55 -18.54 -8.56
N ILE A 125 -4.83 -17.25 -8.44
CA ILE A 125 -6.05 -16.63 -8.97
C ILE A 125 -6.01 -16.67 -10.51
N THR A 126 -7.09 -17.12 -11.16
CA THR A 126 -7.23 -17.25 -12.62
C THR A 126 -8.31 -16.36 -13.22
N LYS A 127 -9.32 -15.94 -12.45
CA LYS A 127 -10.32 -14.93 -12.84
C LYS A 127 -10.77 -14.12 -11.63
N ILE A 128 -11.17 -12.87 -11.88
CA ILE A 128 -11.54 -11.91 -10.84
C ILE A 128 -12.78 -11.13 -11.31
N ILE A 129 -13.81 -11.09 -10.48
CA ILE A 129 -15.00 -10.28 -10.67
C ILE A 129 -14.83 -9.00 -9.85
N CYS A 130 -14.53 -7.90 -10.53
CA CYS A 130 -14.37 -6.58 -9.94
C CYS A 130 -15.69 -5.81 -9.95
N ARG A 131 -15.94 -5.07 -8.89
CA ARG A 131 -17.00 -4.05 -8.79
C ARG A 131 -16.56 -2.77 -9.50
N LEU A 132 -17.49 -2.17 -10.24
CA LEU A 132 -17.33 -0.87 -10.87
C LEU A 132 -17.99 0.23 -10.04
N THR A 133 -17.30 1.36 -9.93
CA THR A 133 -17.76 2.56 -9.22
C THR A 133 -18.16 3.62 -10.24
N ALA A 134 -19.27 4.31 -10.02
CA ALA A 134 -19.68 5.40 -10.89
C ALA A 134 -18.69 6.57 -10.75
N ASN A 135 -18.36 7.22 -11.86
CA ASN A 135 -17.53 8.41 -11.85
C ASN A 135 -18.25 9.54 -11.09
N PRO A 136 -17.54 10.30 -10.25
CA PRO A 136 -18.14 11.46 -9.59
C PRO A 136 -18.52 12.52 -10.64
N GLU A 137 -19.60 13.29 -10.40
CA GLU A 137 -19.98 14.39 -11.28
C GLU A 137 -18.94 15.51 -11.28
N LYS A 138 -18.30 15.72 -10.12
CA LYS A 138 -17.30 16.77 -9.92
C LYS A 138 -16.27 16.36 -8.88
N ALA A 139 -15.04 16.83 -9.09
CA ALA A 139 -13.97 16.79 -8.09
C ALA A 139 -13.44 18.21 -7.83
N VAL A 140 -12.97 18.44 -6.61
CA VAL A 140 -12.33 19.68 -6.16
C VAL A 140 -11.04 19.33 -5.43
N THR A 141 -9.92 19.84 -5.90
CA THR A 141 -8.60 19.63 -5.28
C THR A 141 -8.13 20.91 -4.60
N LEU A 142 -7.81 20.79 -3.32
CA LEU A 142 -7.26 21.84 -2.47
C LEU A 142 -5.82 21.50 -2.10
N LEU A 143 -4.99 22.54 -1.98
CA LEU A 143 -3.60 22.46 -1.54
C LEU A 143 -3.42 23.33 -0.30
N GLY A 144 -3.24 22.71 0.86
CA GLY A 144 -2.79 23.39 2.07
C GLY A 144 -1.26 23.44 2.10
N ILE A 145 -0.69 24.63 2.24
CA ILE A 145 0.76 24.87 2.33
C ILE A 145 1.12 25.19 3.78
N TYR A 146 2.12 24.50 4.34
CA TYR A 146 2.47 24.61 5.75
C TYR A 146 3.95 24.89 5.97
N LYS A 147 4.25 25.56 7.10
CA LYS A 147 5.61 25.76 7.63
C LYS A 147 5.98 24.74 8.71
N SER A 148 5.12 23.73 8.90
CA SER A 148 5.25 22.69 9.90
C SER A 148 4.55 21.43 9.37
N VAL A 149 5.25 20.28 9.42
CA VAL A 149 4.67 18.98 9.08
C VAL A 149 3.58 18.60 10.10
N ARG A 150 3.76 18.98 11.37
CA ARG A 150 2.80 18.75 12.45
C ARG A 150 1.47 19.45 12.18
N ASP A 151 1.51 20.72 11.79
CA ASP A 151 0.31 21.53 11.50
C ASP A 151 -0.48 20.90 10.33
N ALA A 152 0.23 20.43 9.30
CA ALA A 152 -0.38 19.71 8.19
C ALA A 152 -1.06 18.40 8.64
N CYS A 153 -0.48 17.68 9.61
CA CYS A 153 -1.07 16.47 10.17
C CYS A 153 -2.28 16.77 11.07
N GLU A 154 -2.27 17.90 11.79
CA GLU A 154 -3.41 18.36 12.58
C GLU A 154 -4.61 18.68 11.69
N SER A 155 -4.39 19.29 10.51
CA SER A 155 -5.43 19.51 9.51
C SER A 155 -6.14 18.23 9.09
N VAL A 156 -5.40 17.12 8.95
CA VAL A 156 -5.98 15.81 8.61
C VAL A 156 -6.97 15.37 9.67
N SER A 157 -6.55 15.45 10.94
CA SER A 157 -7.42 15.09 12.08
C SER A 157 -8.61 16.02 12.21
N SER A 158 -8.43 17.32 11.92
CA SER A 158 -9.48 18.34 11.95
C SER A 158 -10.58 18.08 10.92
N ILE A 159 -10.19 17.79 9.66
CA ILE A 159 -11.12 17.50 8.56
C ILE A 159 -11.93 16.23 8.85
N ILE A 160 -11.24 15.13 9.21
CA ILE A 160 -11.91 13.86 9.52
C ILE A 160 -12.77 13.98 10.78
N GLY A 161 -12.29 14.68 11.81
CA GLY A 161 -13.02 14.93 13.05
C GLY A 161 -14.28 15.79 12.87
N HIS A 162 -14.31 16.63 11.83
CA HIS A 162 -15.51 17.37 11.42
C HIS A 162 -16.58 16.47 10.76
N GLY A 163 -16.23 15.22 10.41
CA GLY A 163 -17.12 14.28 9.74
C GLY A 163 -17.04 14.34 8.22
N ILE A 164 -16.09 15.09 7.65
CA ILE A 164 -15.85 15.13 6.20
C ILE A 164 -14.88 14.00 5.86
N ILE A 165 -15.22 13.16 4.89
CA ILE A 165 -14.36 12.10 4.36
C ILE A 165 -13.99 12.47 2.92
N PRO A 166 -12.83 13.11 2.70
CA PRO A 166 -12.36 13.41 1.35
C PRO A 166 -12.15 12.13 0.54
N ALA A 167 -12.19 12.27 -0.79
CA ALA A 167 -11.81 11.21 -1.71
C ALA A 167 -10.35 10.79 -1.46
N ALA A 168 -9.47 11.76 -1.22
CA ALA A 168 -8.08 11.54 -0.87
C ALA A 168 -7.51 12.67 0.00
N MET A 169 -6.52 12.33 0.83
CA MET A 169 -5.73 13.28 1.62
C MET A 169 -4.27 12.84 1.61
N GLU A 170 -3.45 13.54 0.84
CA GLU A 170 -2.08 13.12 0.54
C GLU A 170 -1.09 14.19 1.01
N MET A 171 0.00 13.78 1.65
CA MET A 171 1.01 14.71 2.15
C MET A 171 2.36 14.49 1.50
N LEU A 172 3.06 15.59 1.21
CA LEU A 172 4.47 15.63 0.82
C LEU A 172 5.23 16.52 1.79
N ASP A 173 6.38 16.07 2.29
CA ASP A 173 7.29 16.91 3.06
C ASP A 173 8.23 17.73 2.17
N LYS A 174 9.00 18.63 2.78
CA LYS A 174 9.95 19.52 2.09
C LYS A 174 10.90 18.83 1.11
N ILE A 175 11.41 17.66 1.50
CA ILE A 175 12.38 16.92 0.68
C ILE A 175 11.67 16.40 -0.56
N MET A 176 10.47 15.84 -0.38
CA MET A 176 9.66 15.37 -1.50
C MET A 176 9.16 16.51 -2.39
N ILE A 177 8.72 17.63 -1.82
CA ILE A 177 8.34 18.85 -2.55
C ILE A 177 9.49 19.29 -3.46
N SER A 178 10.71 19.35 -2.91
CA SER A 178 11.90 19.73 -3.66
C SER A 178 12.20 18.77 -4.82
N ALA A 179 12.05 17.45 -4.58
CA ALA A 179 12.26 16.42 -5.60
C ALA A 179 11.26 16.57 -6.76
N VAL A 180 9.98 16.66 -6.42
CA VAL A 180 8.87 16.77 -7.36
C VAL A 180 8.92 18.08 -8.14
N GLU A 181 9.24 19.20 -7.49
CA GLU A 181 9.36 20.49 -8.15
C GLU A 181 10.52 20.50 -9.15
N LYS A 182 11.66 19.89 -8.81
CA LYS A 182 12.80 19.75 -9.73
C LYS A 182 12.46 18.88 -10.95
N ALA A 183 11.72 17.79 -10.75
CA ALA A 183 11.41 16.82 -11.81
C ALA A 183 10.24 17.25 -12.72
N LEU A 184 9.17 17.76 -12.13
CA LEU A 184 7.86 17.89 -12.78
C LEU A 184 7.32 19.33 -12.79
N LYS A 185 7.82 20.20 -11.90
CA LYS A 185 7.42 21.60 -11.78
C LYS A 185 5.90 21.81 -11.65
N PRO A 186 5.19 21.13 -10.72
CA PRO A 186 3.77 21.37 -10.48
C PRO A 186 3.48 22.76 -9.91
N GLY A 187 4.49 23.50 -9.45
CA GLY A 187 4.33 24.82 -8.83
C GLY A 187 4.23 24.77 -7.30
N PHE A 188 4.82 23.74 -6.67
CA PHE A 188 4.84 23.64 -5.22
C PHE A 188 5.88 24.62 -4.64
N PRO A 189 5.54 25.36 -3.58
CA PRO A 189 6.45 26.33 -2.96
C PRO A 189 7.62 25.63 -2.26
N LEU A 190 8.85 25.94 -2.67
CA LEU A 190 10.08 25.34 -2.14
C LEU A 190 10.41 25.75 -0.69
N ASP A 191 9.77 26.79 -0.19
CA ASP A 191 9.91 27.26 1.19
C ASP A 191 8.86 26.64 2.14
N ALA A 192 8.01 25.72 1.65
CA ALA A 192 7.09 24.96 2.48
C ALA A 192 7.78 23.77 3.16
N GLU A 193 7.37 23.48 4.40
CA GLU A 193 7.81 22.28 5.12
C GLU A 193 6.90 21.08 4.81
N ALA A 194 5.63 21.34 4.47
CA ALA A 194 4.69 20.33 4.02
C ALA A 194 3.64 20.90 3.06
N VAL A 195 3.15 20.04 2.17
CA VAL A 195 1.99 20.27 1.30
C VAL A 195 0.98 19.16 1.58
N LEU A 196 -0.25 19.54 1.93
CA LEU A 196 -1.38 18.62 2.05
C LEU A 196 -2.31 18.82 0.85
N ILE A 197 -2.47 17.77 0.05
CA ILE A 197 -3.43 17.70 -1.04
C ILE A 197 -4.71 17.09 -0.49
N VAL A 198 -5.84 17.76 -0.66
CA VAL A 198 -7.16 17.26 -0.28
C VAL A 198 -8.04 17.24 -1.51
N GLU A 199 -8.57 16.08 -1.88
CA GLU A 199 -9.54 15.94 -2.96
C GLU A 199 -10.91 15.60 -2.40
N LEU A 200 -11.90 16.41 -2.73
CA LEU A 200 -13.31 16.13 -2.52
C LEU A 200 -13.92 15.73 -3.86
N ASP A 201 -14.76 14.70 -3.88
CA ASP A 201 -15.49 14.30 -5.08
C ASP A 201 -16.93 13.88 -4.74
N GLY A 202 -17.81 13.94 -5.73
CA GLY A 202 -19.20 13.51 -5.56
C GLY A 202 -20.16 14.24 -6.49
N LEU A 203 -21.38 14.44 -6.00
CA LEU A 203 -22.39 15.23 -6.68
C LEU A 203 -21.98 16.70 -6.70
N SER A 204 -22.38 17.42 -7.75
CA SER A 204 -22.08 18.86 -7.87
C SER A 204 -22.72 19.68 -6.75
N ASP A 205 -23.88 19.24 -6.27
CA ASP A 205 -24.64 19.88 -5.20
C ASP A 205 -23.96 19.69 -3.84
N GLY A 206 -23.64 20.81 -3.18
CA GLY A 206 -23.04 20.81 -1.84
C GLY A 206 -21.52 20.70 -1.80
N LEU A 207 -20.88 20.16 -2.85
CA LEU A 207 -19.42 19.99 -2.91
C LEU A 207 -18.65 21.31 -2.73
N GLU A 208 -19.19 22.41 -3.25
CA GLU A 208 -18.62 23.74 -3.07
C GLU A 208 -18.64 24.20 -1.60
N LYS A 209 -19.72 23.92 -0.87
CA LYS A 209 -19.85 24.27 0.54
C LYS A 209 -18.91 23.42 1.40
N GLU A 210 -18.81 22.13 1.08
CA GLU A 210 -17.87 21.23 1.73
C GLU A 210 -16.42 21.67 1.51
N ALA A 211 -16.06 22.05 0.27
CA ALA A 211 -14.75 22.61 -0.04
C ALA A 211 -14.44 23.87 0.77
N GLN A 212 -15.39 24.79 0.93
CA GLN A 212 -15.22 26.00 1.77
C GLN A 212 -14.99 25.66 3.24
N VAL A 213 -15.66 24.62 3.76
CA VAL A 213 -15.42 24.14 5.13
C VAL A 213 -14.00 23.57 5.25
N VAL A 214 -13.57 22.74 4.30
CA VAL A 214 -12.20 22.20 4.28
C VAL A 214 -11.16 23.31 4.18
N GLU A 215 -11.34 24.30 3.31
CA GLU A 215 -10.44 25.47 3.20
C GLU A 215 -10.31 26.22 4.54
N LYS A 216 -11.42 26.37 5.26
CA LYS A 216 -11.42 26.99 6.59
C LYS A 216 -10.63 26.13 7.60
N LEU A 217 -10.88 24.82 7.65
CA LEU A 217 -10.19 23.92 8.58
C LEU A 217 -8.68 23.88 8.30
N LEU A 218 -8.26 23.86 7.03
CA LEU A 218 -6.85 23.95 6.63
C LEU A 218 -6.19 25.22 7.19
N LYS A 219 -6.86 26.38 7.08
CA LYS A 219 -6.35 27.66 7.60
C LYS A 219 -6.32 27.69 9.13
N GLU A 220 -7.36 27.19 9.80
CA GLU A 220 -7.45 27.13 11.26
C GLU A 220 -6.38 26.22 11.86
N SER A 221 -5.95 25.20 11.12
CA SER A 221 -4.86 24.29 11.48
C SER A 221 -3.48 24.75 10.97
N GLY A 222 -3.31 26.02 10.58
CA GLY A 222 -1.98 26.61 10.37
C GLY A 222 -1.47 26.64 8.92
N ALA A 223 -2.32 26.34 7.92
CA ALA A 223 -1.92 26.53 6.52
C ALA A 223 -1.62 28.02 6.25
N THR A 224 -0.43 28.33 5.74
CA THR A 224 -0.06 29.70 5.35
C THR A 224 -0.82 30.15 4.12
N THR A 225 -1.09 29.21 3.22
CA THR A 225 -1.85 29.42 2.00
C THR A 225 -2.71 28.19 1.74
N VAL A 226 -3.93 28.42 1.26
CA VAL A 226 -4.78 27.36 0.71
C VAL A 226 -5.09 27.72 -0.73
N ASN A 227 -4.61 26.90 -1.66
CA ASN A 227 -4.88 27.05 -3.08
C ASN A 227 -5.93 26.02 -3.51
N ARG A 228 -6.67 26.35 -4.57
CA ARG A 228 -7.62 25.46 -5.21
C ARG A 228 -7.27 25.34 -6.68
N ALA A 229 -7.27 24.12 -7.20
CA ALA A 229 -7.09 23.91 -8.63
C ALA A 229 -8.20 24.64 -9.41
N SER A 230 -7.85 25.49 -10.37
CA SER A 230 -8.80 26.29 -11.14
C SER A 230 -9.55 25.46 -12.17
N ASP A 231 -8.92 24.40 -12.66
CA ASP A 231 -9.45 23.51 -13.70
C ASP A 231 -8.84 22.11 -13.62
N GLU A 232 -9.30 21.23 -14.50
CA GLU A 232 -8.85 19.84 -14.58
C GLU A 232 -7.38 19.73 -14.98
N VAL A 233 -6.82 20.70 -15.72
CA VAL A 233 -5.41 20.67 -16.14
C VAL A 233 -4.51 20.93 -14.94
N GLU A 234 -4.85 21.90 -14.09
CA GLU A 234 -4.12 22.16 -12.85
C GLU A 234 -4.27 21.00 -11.85
N ARG A 235 -5.49 20.49 -11.68
CA ARG A 235 -5.77 19.31 -10.85
C ARG A 235 -4.94 18.10 -11.30
N ALA A 236 -4.90 17.79 -12.59
CA ALA A 236 -4.13 16.68 -13.13
C ALA A 236 -2.61 16.86 -12.92
N LYS A 237 -2.09 18.09 -12.97
CA LYS A 237 -0.67 18.37 -12.66
C LYS A 237 -0.34 18.06 -11.20
N ILE A 238 -1.18 18.48 -10.25
CA ILE A 238 -1.02 18.21 -8.82
C ILE A 238 -1.00 16.69 -8.58
N TRP A 239 -1.97 15.98 -9.14
CA TRP A 239 -2.07 14.52 -8.99
C TRP A 239 -0.93 13.77 -9.64
N ARG A 240 -0.48 14.22 -10.81
CA ARG A 240 0.71 13.67 -11.45
C ARG A 240 1.93 13.81 -10.55
N ALA A 241 2.12 14.99 -9.97
CA ALA A 241 3.20 15.25 -9.02
C ALA A 241 3.16 14.29 -7.82
N ARG A 242 2.00 14.06 -7.22
CA ARG A 242 1.84 13.09 -6.11
C ARG A 242 2.10 11.64 -6.54
N LYS A 243 1.56 11.19 -7.69
CA LYS A 243 1.70 9.81 -8.18
C LYS A 243 3.11 9.49 -8.66
N GLU A 244 3.84 10.47 -9.17
CA GLU A 244 5.23 10.31 -9.66
C GLU A 244 6.29 10.69 -8.60
N ALA A 245 5.88 11.01 -7.37
CA ALA A 245 6.77 11.46 -6.29
C ALA A 245 7.92 10.46 -5.98
N PHE A 246 7.62 9.16 -5.97
CA PHE A 246 8.63 8.11 -5.79
C PHE A 246 9.70 8.13 -6.88
N GLY A 247 9.33 8.40 -8.14
CA GLY A 247 10.28 8.52 -9.23
C GLY A 247 11.10 9.81 -9.16
N ALA A 248 10.50 10.89 -8.65
CA ALA A 248 11.15 12.18 -8.52
C ALA A 248 12.31 12.16 -7.50
N ILE A 249 12.30 11.27 -6.51
CA ILE A 249 13.36 11.17 -5.50
C ILE A 249 14.74 10.85 -6.09
N GLY A 250 14.78 10.22 -7.28
CA GLY A 250 16.02 9.98 -8.04
C GLY A 250 16.76 11.26 -8.44
N GLN A 251 16.12 12.44 -8.30
CA GLN A 251 16.76 13.75 -8.46
C GLN A 251 17.62 14.18 -7.26
N ILE A 252 17.46 13.49 -6.11
CA ILE A 252 18.08 13.81 -4.82
C ILE A 252 19.02 12.69 -4.39
N SER A 253 18.57 11.43 -4.48
CA SER A 253 19.30 10.26 -3.96
C SER A 253 19.49 9.19 -5.04
N PRO A 254 20.67 8.55 -5.12
CA PRO A 254 20.90 7.44 -6.05
C PRO A 254 20.08 6.20 -5.68
N SER A 255 19.75 6.03 -4.40
CA SER A 255 18.93 4.92 -3.91
C SER A 255 18.04 5.37 -2.76
N TYR A 256 16.94 4.67 -2.57
CA TYR A 256 16.09 4.83 -1.38
C TYR A 256 15.50 3.50 -0.97
N TYR A 257 15.21 3.39 0.33
CA TYR A 257 14.53 2.26 0.93
C TYR A 257 13.22 2.77 1.49
N VAL A 258 12.11 2.23 0.99
CA VAL A 258 10.76 2.68 1.37
C VAL A 258 10.18 1.74 2.41
N GLN A 259 9.57 2.30 3.43
CA GLN A 259 8.66 1.57 4.32
C GLN A 259 7.21 1.92 3.99
N ASP A 260 6.30 1.05 4.39
CA ASP A 260 4.85 1.20 4.28
C ASP A 260 4.27 0.73 5.60
N GLY A 261 3.88 1.65 6.47
CA GLY A 261 3.38 1.35 7.80
C GLY A 261 2.17 2.21 8.10
N VAL A 262 1.15 1.64 8.75
CA VAL A 262 -0.09 2.37 9.03
C VAL A 262 -0.16 2.69 10.50
N ILE A 263 -0.63 3.88 10.84
CA ILE A 263 -0.91 4.30 12.21
C ILE A 263 -2.30 4.94 12.32
N PRO A 264 -2.89 4.98 13.52
CA PRO A 264 -4.07 5.82 13.74
C PRO A 264 -3.73 7.28 13.38
N ARG A 265 -4.58 7.94 12.59
CA ARG A 265 -4.38 9.35 12.14
C ARG A 265 -4.02 10.31 13.28
N SER A 266 -4.58 10.10 14.46
CA SER A 266 -4.31 10.90 15.67
C SER A 266 -2.84 10.85 16.11
N LYS A 267 -2.05 9.92 15.58
CA LYS A 267 -0.64 9.70 15.86
C LYS A 267 0.30 10.23 14.79
N LEU A 268 -0.23 10.76 13.67
CA LEU A 268 0.58 11.31 12.58
C LEU A 268 1.62 12.34 13.06
N PRO A 269 1.28 13.35 13.89
CA PRO A 269 2.26 14.32 14.34
C PRO A 269 3.40 13.72 15.18
N GLU A 270 3.08 12.74 16.04
CA GLU A 270 4.04 12.11 16.95
C GLU A 270 5.00 11.21 16.17
N VAL A 271 4.46 10.38 15.25
CA VAL A 271 5.26 9.42 14.49
C VAL A 271 6.13 10.08 13.43
N LEU A 272 5.68 11.15 12.77
CA LEU A 272 6.55 11.88 11.83
C LEU A 272 7.72 12.59 12.53
N ASP A 273 7.50 13.12 13.74
CA ASP A 273 8.60 13.67 14.56
C ASP A 273 9.59 12.57 14.96
N GLU A 274 9.10 11.36 15.31
CA GLU A 274 9.96 10.21 15.58
C GLU A 274 10.75 9.77 14.35
N ILE A 275 10.13 9.70 13.17
CA ILE A 275 10.79 9.35 11.91
C ILE A 275 11.93 10.34 11.61
N ALA A 276 11.67 11.64 11.74
CA ALA A 276 12.69 12.66 11.54
C ALA A 276 13.84 12.52 12.55
N ALA A 277 13.53 12.20 13.81
CA ALA A 277 14.53 11.95 14.84
C ALA A 277 15.35 10.68 14.58
N ILE A 278 14.72 9.59 14.12
CA ILE A 278 15.39 8.33 13.73
C ILE A 278 16.40 8.62 12.61
N GLY A 279 15.97 9.26 11.52
CA GLY A 279 16.85 9.62 10.41
C GLY A 279 18.06 10.44 10.87
N LYS A 280 17.83 11.45 11.72
CA LYS A 280 18.90 12.28 12.30
C LYS A 280 19.88 11.49 13.17
N ARG A 281 19.40 10.54 13.98
CA ARG A 281 20.28 9.70 14.84
C ARG A 281 21.22 8.83 14.01
N HIS A 282 20.73 8.27 12.92
CA HIS A 282 21.52 7.40 12.02
C HIS A 282 22.33 8.17 10.98
N GLY A 283 21.98 9.44 10.75
CA GLY A 283 22.65 10.33 9.80
C GLY A 283 22.23 10.10 8.35
N LEU A 284 21.02 9.56 8.11
CA LEU A 284 20.42 9.46 6.78
C LEU A 284 19.16 10.31 6.70
N THR A 285 18.91 10.86 5.52
CA THR A 285 17.72 11.66 5.24
C THR A 285 16.52 10.74 5.04
N VAL A 286 15.38 11.09 5.62
CA VAL A 286 14.09 10.42 5.37
C VAL A 286 13.14 11.43 4.76
N ALA A 287 12.66 11.16 3.54
CA ALA A 287 11.63 11.94 2.87
C ALA A 287 10.28 11.25 3.03
N ASN A 288 9.18 12.00 3.10
CA ASN A 288 7.86 11.46 3.35
C ASN A 288 6.89 11.85 2.23
N VAL A 289 6.18 10.84 1.72
CA VAL A 289 5.05 11.02 0.80
C VAL A 289 3.99 9.99 1.10
N PHE A 290 2.80 10.38 1.55
CA PHE A 290 1.95 9.39 2.19
C PHE A 290 0.46 9.70 2.18
N HIS A 291 -0.33 8.65 2.40
CA HIS A 291 -1.79 8.70 2.49
C HIS A 291 -2.17 9.17 3.89
N ALA A 292 -2.19 10.48 4.09
CA ALA A 292 -2.44 11.04 5.41
C ALA A 292 -3.86 10.70 5.91
N GLY A 293 -4.82 10.59 5.00
CA GLY A 293 -6.22 10.33 5.31
C GLY A 293 -6.52 8.96 5.94
N ASP A 294 -5.80 7.92 5.56
CA ASP A 294 -5.95 6.58 6.18
C ASP A 294 -4.81 6.26 7.16
N GLY A 295 -3.83 7.16 7.29
CA GLY A 295 -2.71 7.02 8.21
C GLY A 295 -1.62 6.09 7.69
N ASN A 296 -1.63 5.73 6.40
CA ASN A 296 -0.60 4.94 5.78
C ASN A 296 0.61 5.80 5.39
N LEU A 297 1.76 5.54 6.03
CA LEU A 297 3.02 6.26 5.91
C LEU A 297 3.94 5.61 4.88
N HIS A 298 4.54 6.41 3.98
CA HIS A 298 5.67 5.98 3.15
C HIS A 298 6.92 6.84 3.39
N PRO A 299 7.73 6.53 4.41
CA PRO A 299 9.04 7.14 4.57
C PRO A 299 10.05 6.50 3.62
N LEU A 300 10.71 7.33 2.82
CA LEU A 300 11.77 6.99 1.89
C LEU A 300 13.11 7.36 2.52
N ILE A 301 13.84 6.34 2.96
CA ILE A 301 15.14 6.45 3.59
C ILE A 301 16.17 6.56 2.46
N LEU A 302 16.81 7.72 2.35
CA LEU A 302 17.74 8.03 1.25
C LEU A 302 19.14 7.56 1.60
N TYR A 303 19.75 6.77 0.71
CA TYR A 303 21.07 6.19 0.93
C TYR A 303 21.81 5.96 -0.41
N ASP A 304 23.11 5.71 -0.32
CA ASP A 304 23.95 5.26 -1.42
C ASP A 304 24.21 3.75 -1.31
N TYR A 305 23.67 2.98 -2.26
CA TYR A 305 23.81 1.52 -2.29
C TYR A 305 25.27 1.07 -2.41
N GLU A 306 26.15 1.89 -2.98
CA GLU A 306 27.58 1.58 -3.10
C GLU A 306 28.33 1.70 -1.75
N LYS A 307 27.67 2.18 -0.70
CA LYS A 307 28.23 2.29 0.65
C LYS A 307 27.56 1.30 1.60
N PRO A 308 28.20 0.15 1.93
CA PRO A 308 27.60 -0.87 2.79
C PRO A 308 27.09 -0.36 4.15
N GLN A 309 27.77 0.62 4.74
CA GLN A 309 27.34 1.22 6.01
C GLN A 309 26.04 2.01 5.90
N GLU A 310 25.77 2.65 4.76
CA GLU A 310 24.49 3.33 4.55
C GLU A 310 23.36 2.33 4.30
N VAL A 311 23.64 1.20 3.65
CA VAL A 311 22.67 0.09 3.50
C VAL A 311 22.26 -0.47 4.86
N GLU A 312 23.23 -0.78 5.73
CA GLU A 312 22.96 -1.27 7.09
C GLU A 312 22.13 -0.27 7.91
N LYS A 313 22.47 1.02 7.83
CA LYS A 313 21.70 2.08 8.47
C LYS A 313 20.30 2.21 7.90
N ALA A 314 20.12 2.10 6.58
CA ALA A 314 18.82 2.20 5.96
C ALA A 314 17.89 1.08 6.46
N HIS A 315 18.39 -0.15 6.57
CA HIS A 315 17.62 -1.26 7.15
C HIS A 315 17.28 -1.01 8.63
N ALA A 316 18.25 -0.58 9.44
CA ALA A 316 18.02 -0.28 10.87
C ALA A 316 17.01 0.85 11.08
N ILE A 317 17.05 1.90 10.24
CA ILE A 317 16.05 2.97 10.25
C ILE A 317 14.67 2.41 9.89
N GLY A 318 14.58 1.58 8.84
CA GLY A 318 13.32 0.97 8.41
C GLY A 318 12.66 0.16 9.52
N GLU A 319 13.44 -0.66 10.22
CA GLU A 319 13.01 -1.42 11.39
C GLU A 319 12.50 -0.49 12.51
N GLU A 320 13.29 0.51 12.91
CA GLU A 320 12.88 1.44 13.98
C GLU A 320 11.59 2.21 13.65
N ILE A 321 11.38 2.56 12.38
CA ILE A 321 10.17 3.21 11.89
C ILE A 321 8.96 2.27 11.98
N LEU A 322 9.07 1.04 11.51
CA LEU A 322 7.97 0.07 11.58
C LEU A 322 7.64 -0.31 13.03
N SER A 323 8.65 -0.53 13.87
CA SER A 323 8.42 -0.74 15.31
C SER A 323 7.78 0.49 15.97
N SER A 324 8.11 1.72 15.52
CA SER A 324 7.38 2.93 15.98
C SER A 324 5.91 2.89 15.58
N CYS A 325 5.58 2.48 14.36
CA CYS A 325 4.20 2.33 13.92
C CYS A 325 3.43 1.35 14.84
N ILE A 326 4.01 0.18 15.13
CA ILE A 326 3.40 -0.81 16.04
C ILE A 326 3.20 -0.22 17.45
N ARG A 327 4.21 0.45 18.01
CA ARG A 327 4.11 1.09 19.35
C ARG A 327 2.99 2.11 19.45
N HIS A 328 2.64 2.76 18.33
CA HIS A 328 1.55 3.74 18.25
C HIS A 328 0.19 3.14 17.89
N GLY A 329 0.05 1.80 17.96
CA GLY A 329 -1.19 1.08 17.67
C GLY A 329 -1.44 0.88 16.18
N GLY A 330 -0.37 0.93 15.38
CA GLY A 330 -0.35 0.72 13.95
C GLY A 330 -0.09 -0.71 13.50
N THR A 331 0.21 -0.88 12.22
CA THR A 331 0.56 -2.16 11.58
C THR A 331 1.77 -2.01 10.65
N LEU A 332 2.36 -3.15 10.29
CA LEU A 332 3.57 -3.29 9.47
C LEU A 332 3.38 -2.94 8.00
N SER A 333 2.14 -2.95 7.49
CA SER A 333 1.84 -2.66 6.10
C SER A 333 0.42 -2.15 5.92
N GLY A 334 0.26 -1.17 5.04
CA GLY A 334 -1.03 -0.69 4.58
C GLY A 334 -1.42 -1.26 3.23
N GLU A 335 -0.48 -1.35 2.30
CA GLU A 335 -0.78 -1.77 0.92
C GLU A 335 0.32 -2.59 0.21
N HIS A 336 1.54 -2.67 0.76
CA HIS A 336 2.68 -3.38 0.13
C HIS A 336 2.81 -4.86 0.50
N GLY A 337 2.07 -5.32 1.50
CA GLY A 337 2.16 -6.66 2.04
C GLY A 337 3.32 -6.84 3.04
N ILE A 338 3.47 -8.08 3.50
CA ILE A 338 4.50 -8.52 4.44
C ILE A 338 5.67 -9.15 3.68
N GLY A 339 5.39 -10.02 2.71
CA GLY A 339 6.40 -10.69 1.91
C GLY A 339 7.42 -11.44 2.75
N ILE A 340 8.70 -11.37 2.34
CA ILE A 340 9.83 -11.88 3.13
C ILE A 340 10.34 -10.80 4.09
N GLU A 341 10.27 -9.54 3.65
CA GLU A 341 10.95 -8.42 4.25
C GLU A 341 10.45 -8.12 5.67
N LYS A 342 9.13 -8.13 5.87
CA LYS A 342 8.51 -7.77 7.15
C LYS A 342 8.09 -8.98 7.96
N ALA A 343 8.33 -10.20 7.46
CA ALA A 343 7.82 -11.44 8.03
C ALA A 343 8.27 -11.65 9.48
N GLU A 344 9.53 -11.34 9.81
CA GLU A 344 10.07 -11.53 11.16
C GLU A 344 9.40 -10.61 12.20
N TRP A 345 9.00 -9.40 11.80
CA TRP A 345 8.35 -8.42 12.67
C TRP A 345 6.86 -8.72 12.92
N MET A 346 6.26 -9.70 12.23
CA MET A 346 4.88 -10.13 12.53
C MET A 346 4.71 -10.60 13.98
N SER A 347 5.81 -11.05 14.60
CA SER A 347 5.85 -11.41 16.03
C SER A 347 5.77 -10.22 16.98
N GLU A 348 6.06 -9.00 16.52
CA GLU A 348 5.84 -7.76 17.28
C GLU A 348 4.38 -7.31 17.21
N LEU A 349 3.68 -7.62 16.12
CA LEU A 349 2.29 -7.21 15.89
C LEU A 349 1.28 -8.22 16.47
N TYR A 350 1.57 -9.51 16.38
CA TYR A 350 0.63 -10.57 16.73
C TYR A 350 1.17 -11.48 17.83
N SER A 351 0.25 -11.94 18.69
CA SER A 351 0.57 -12.98 19.67
C SER A 351 0.93 -14.31 18.97
N ALA A 352 1.70 -15.18 19.65
CA ALA A 352 2.01 -16.51 19.14
C ALA A 352 0.75 -17.29 18.76
N ASN A 353 -0.30 -17.26 19.59
CA ASN A 353 -1.58 -17.91 19.29
C ASN A 353 -2.26 -17.36 18.02
N SER A 354 -2.15 -16.05 17.77
CA SER A 354 -2.69 -15.42 16.57
C SER A 354 -1.93 -15.89 15.32
N LEU A 355 -0.60 -15.90 15.40
CA LEU A 355 0.26 -16.38 14.30
C LEU A 355 0.04 -17.86 14.02
N ASP A 356 -0.10 -18.70 15.05
CA ASP A 356 -0.39 -20.13 14.89
C ASP A 356 -1.73 -20.35 14.17
N ASN A 357 -2.76 -19.57 14.50
CA ASN A 357 -4.04 -19.66 13.80
C ASN A 357 -3.95 -19.23 12.34
N MET A 358 -3.22 -18.15 12.03
CA MET A 358 -2.98 -17.74 10.65
C MET A 358 -2.20 -18.82 9.87
N GLN A 359 -1.19 -19.41 10.50
CA GLN A 359 -0.41 -20.51 9.93
C GLN A 359 -1.27 -21.77 9.73
N ASN A 360 -2.20 -22.08 10.63
CA ASN A 360 -3.16 -23.19 10.47
C ASN A 360 -4.04 -23.00 9.23
N VAL A 361 -4.54 -21.78 8.99
CA VAL A 361 -5.29 -21.46 7.77
C VAL A 361 -4.40 -21.61 6.53
N ARG A 362 -3.17 -21.11 6.58
CA ARG A 362 -2.23 -21.25 5.47
C ARG A 362 -1.91 -22.72 5.16
N VAL A 363 -1.74 -23.56 6.18
CA VAL A 363 -1.52 -25.01 6.02
C VAL A 363 -2.74 -25.68 5.39
N LEU A 364 -3.96 -25.23 5.69
CA LEU A 364 -5.18 -25.77 5.06
C LEU A 364 -5.15 -25.60 3.53
N PHE A 365 -4.80 -24.40 3.05
CA PHE A 365 -4.74 -24.12 1.60
C PHE A 365 -3.45 -24.60 0.92
N ASN A 366 -2.38 -24.78 1.69
CA ASN A 366 -1.03 -25.04 1.18
C ASN A 366 -0.27 -26.03 2.07
N PRO A 367 -0.77 -27.28 2.19
CA PRO A 367 -0.28 -28.26 3.18
C PRO A 367 1.17 -28.69 2.92
N GLU A 368 1.55 -28.77 1.64
CA GLU A 368 2.91 -29.12 1.21
C GLU A 368 3.82 -27.90 1.06
N ASN A 369 3.34 -26.70 1.39
CA ASN A 369 4.10 -25.46 1.31
C ASN A 369 4.69 -25.21 -0.11
N LEU A 370 3.93 -25.55 -1.15
CA LEU A 370 4.31 -25.36 -2.56
C LEU A 370 4.06 -23.93 -3.04
N LEU A 371 3.01 -23.30 -2.52
CA LEU A 371 2.60 -21.96 -2.94
C LEU A 371 3.35 -20.89 -2.15
N ASN A 372 4.16 -20.12 -2.88
CA ASN A 372 4.90 -18.96 -2.40
C ASN A 372 5.63 -19.13 -1.05
N PRO A 373 6.48 -20.17 -0.88
CA PRO A 373 7.09 -20.51 0.41
C PRO A 373 7.97 -19.39 1.00
N GLY A 374 8.08 -19.39 2.33
CA GLY A 374 9.00 -18.53 3.10
C GLY A 374 8.57 -17.07 3.20
N LYS A 375 7.28 -16.78 3.09
CA LYS A 375 6.70 -15.42 3.08
C LYS A 375 5.57 -15.30 4.10
N ILE A 376 5.22 -14.06 4.44
CA ILE A 376 4.22 -13.63 5.42
C ILE A 376 4.58 -13.98 6.86
N PHE A 377 5.01 -15.21 7.12
CA PHE A 377 5.22 -15.71 8.48
C PHE A 377 6.70 -15.76 8.87
N PRO A 378 7.03 -15.42 10.14
CA PRO A 378 8.39 -15.57 10.68
C PRO A 378 8.90 -16.99 10.42
N GLN A 379 10.15 -17.12 9.98
CA GLN A 379 10.75 -18.43 9.76
C GLN A 379 11.51 -18.87 11.02
N PRO A 380 11.41 -20.16 11.43
CA PRO A 380 12.25 -20.68 12.50
C PRO A 380 13.74 -20.61 12.12
N GLY A 381 14.41 -19.52 12.50
CA GLY A 381 15.86 -19.39 12.48
C GLY A 381 16.44 -18.21 11.71
N ARG A 382 16.28 -16.99 12.23
CA ARG A 382 17.34 -15.97 12.32
C ARG A 382 17.14 -15.24 13.67
N CYS A 383 18.11 -15.34 14.58
CA CYS A 383 18.04 -14.89 16.00
C CYS A 383 17.18 -15.77 16.94
N ALA A 384 17.70 -16.95 17.27
CA ALA A 384 17.33 -17.63 18.51
C ALA A 384 18.01 -16.93 19.71
N GLU A 385 17.35 -15.95 20.31
CA GLU A 385 17.42 -15.79 21.77
C GLU A 385 16.09 -16.24 22.35
N SER A 386 16.07 -17.50 22.80
CA SER A 386 14.92 -18.08 23.49
C SER A 386 14.68 -17.33 24.81
N LYS A 387 13.50 -16.72 24.95
CA LYS A 387 12.86 -16.61 26.27
C LYS A 387 11.77 -17.67 26.37
N SER A 388 12.18 -18.81 26.91
CA SER A 388 11.40 -19.82 27.64
C SER A 388 9.88 -19.93 27.37
N GLY A 389 9.46 -21.05 26.79
CA GLY A 389 8.05 -21.48 26.85
C GLY A 389 7.69 -22.68 25.97
N THR A 390 8.08 -23.88 26.40
CA THR A 390 7.62 -25.21 25.93
C THR A 390 8.01 -25.65 24.50
N PRO A 391 8.70 -26.80 24.30
CA PRO A 391 9.07 -27.27 22.97
C PRO A 391 7.88 -27.88 22.21
N PRO A 392 7.70 -27.59 20.90
CA PRO A 392 6.84 -28.40 20.04
C PRO A 392 7.41 -29.82 19.90
N GLN A 393 6.52 -30.82 19.98
CA GLN A 393 6.87 -32.23 19.79
C GLN A 393 7.41 -32.50 18.38
N GLN A 394 8.46 -33.32 18.32
CA GLN A 394 9.22 -33.70 17.14
C GLN A 394 8.35 -34.32 16.03
N ILE A 395 8.43 -33.77 14.82
CA ILE A 395 8.18 -34.53 13.59
C ILE A 395 9.54 -34.95 13.01
N LEU A 396 9.67 -36.24 12.74
CA LEU A 396 10.90 -36.95 12.42
C LEU A 396 11.51 -36.58 11.05
N ALA A 397 12.80 -36.25 11.13
CA ALA A 397 13.90 -36.22 10.17
C ALA A 397 13.73 -36.83 8.76
N LEU A 398 14.25 -36.09 7.76
CA LEU A 398 14.96 -36.66 6.60
C LEU A 398 16.25 -35.87 6.31
N ASN A 399 17.31 -36.61 5.96
CA ASN A 399 18.73 -36.25 5.96
C ASN A 399 19.17 -35.22 4.90
N LYS A 400 20.13 -34.36 5.26
CA LYS A 400 20.87 -33.44 4.38
C LYS A 400 22.14 -34.08 3.79
N PRO A 401 22.54 -33.69 2.57
CA PRO A 401 23.95 -33.56 2.21
C PRO A 401 24.38 -32.08 2.13
N LYS A 402 25.61 -31.82 2.57
CA LYS A 402 26.35 -30.54 2.47
C LYS A 402 26.90 -30.33 1.06
N MET A 403 26.82 -29.10 0.52
CA MET A 403 27.83 -28.46 -0.36
C MET A 403 27.69 -26.92 -0.21
N VAL A 404 28.66 -26.23 0.38
CA VAL A 404 29.84 -25.54 -0.21
C VAL A 404 29.46 -24.41 -1.19
N ALA A 405 29.80 -23.19 -0.77
CA ALA A 405 29.59 -21.94 -1.51
C ALA A 405 30.48 -21.82 -2.76
N SER A 406 29.94 -21.25 -3.83
CA SER A 406 30.73 -20.62 -4.89
C SER A 406 30.03 -19.39 -5.46
N LYS A 407 30.85 -18.37 -5.73
CA LYS A 407 30.54 -17.05 -6.29
C LYS A 407 29.93 -17.12 -7.70
N SER A 408 28.96 -16.25 -7.97
CA SER A 408 28.66 -15.70 -9.30
C SER A 408 28.00 -14.33 -9.08
N GLY A 409 28.46 -13.21 -9.62
CA GLY A 409 29.18 -13.01 -10.88
C GLY A 409 28.20 -12.46 -11.92
N ILE A 410 28.38 -11.17 -12.23
CA ILE A 410 27.55 -10.24 -13.02
C ILE A 410 27.38 -10.63 -14.52
N ALA A 411 26.31 -10.08 -15.12
CA ALA A 411 26.00 -9.81 -16.55
C ALA A 411 25.52 -11.00 -17.40
N LEU A 412 24.44 -10.91 -18.19
CA LEU A 412 23.81 -9.80 -18.92
C LEU A 412 22.29 -9.72 -18.71
#